data_AF-A0A0D7CGL3-F1
#
_entry.id   AF-A0A0D7CGL3-F1
#
_cell.length_a   1.000
_cell.length_b   1.000
_cell.length_c   1.000
_cell.angle_alpha   90.00
_cell.angle_beta   90.00
_cell.angle_gamma   90.00
#
_symmetry.space_group_name_H-M   'P 1'
#
loop_
_entity.id
_entity.type
_entity.pdbx_description
1 polymer ?
#
loop_
_entity_poly.entity_id
_entity_poly.type
_entity_poly.pdbx_seq_one_letter_code
_entity_poly.pdbx_strand_id
1 'polypeptide(L)' 'MSSAVNSPGVLAAAVHVLDPVERIPVVLLAGEQVTEPAIAEQITNPRCWEGGQPPAQESAPSKSARKAKPA' A
#
# COMPACT_ATOMS: atom_id res chain seq x y z
N MET A 1 -12.24 3.70 21.67
CA MET A 1 -11.35 4.27 20.64
C MET A 1 -10.43 3.14 20.19
N SER A 2 -10.71 2.52 19.04
CA SER A 2 -9.89 1.41 18.53
C SER A 2 -8.67 2.01 17.84
N SER A 3 -7.52 1.95 18.51
CA SER A 3 -6.22 2.28 17.93
C SER A 3 -5.90 1.23 16.88
N ALA A 4 -6.23 1.51 15.61
CA ALA A 4 -5.84 0.68 14.49
C ALA A 4 -4.31 0.70 14.41
N VAL A 5 -3.69 -0.41 14.81
CA VAL A 5 -2.26 -0.63 14.65
C VAL A 5 -1.99 -0.81 13.15
N ASN A 6 -1.62 0.29 12.49
CA ASN A 6 -1.15 0.28 11.11
C ASN A 6 0.11 -0.59 11.09
N SER A 7 -0.05 -1.88 10.76
CA SER A 7 1.07 -2.83 10.81
C SER A 7 2.00 -2.50 9.65
N PRO A 8 3.23 -2.06 9.92
CA PRO A 8 4.10 -1.59 8.85
C PRO A 8 4.57 -2.77 7.99
N GLY A 9 4.64 -2.55 6.68
CA GLY A 9 5.05 -3.57 5.72
C GLY A 9 6.56 -3.51 5.48
N VAL A 10 7.24 -4.65 5.47
CA VAL A 10 8.69 -4.71 5.15
C VAL A 10 8.86 -5.00 3.67
N LEU A 11 9.75 -4.27 3.01
CA LEU A 11 10.04 -4.45 1.60
C LEU A 11 10.96 -5.64 1.35
N ALA A 12 10.58 -6.53 0.43
CA ALA A 12 11.45 -7.61 -0.04
C ALA A 12 12.42 -7.16 -1.15
N ALA A 13 12.16 -6.01 -1.78
CA ALA A 13 12.95 -5.49 -2.89
C ALA A 13 12.95 -3.95 -2.89
N ALA A 14 13.95 -3.35 -3.53
CA ALA A 14 13.98 -1.90 -3.72
C ALA A 14 12.85 -1.46 -4.64
N VAL A 15 12.14 -0.39 -4.28
CA VAL A 15 11.00 0.16 -5.03
C VAL A 15 11.12 1.67 -5.16
N HIS A 16 10.72 2.16 -6.32
CA HIS A 16 10.64 3.59 -6.59
C HIS A 16 9.19 4.02 -6.36
N VAL A 17 9.00 5.01 -5.51
CA VAL A 17 7.69 5.57 -5.15
C VAL A 17 7.76 7.08 -5.27
N LEU A 18 6.60 7.71 -5.34
CA LEU A 18 6.50 9.16 -5.26
C LEU A 18 6.24 9.54 -3.81
N ASP A 19 7.02 10.46 -3.25
CA ASP A 19 6.70 11.02 -1.96
C ASP A 19 5.30 11.68 -2.03
N PRO A 20 4.35 11.30 -1.16
CA PRO A 20 2.97 11.80 -1.24
C PRO A 20 2.84 13.29 -0.92
N VAL A 21 3.81 13.88 -0.19
CA VAL A 21 3.84 15.28 0.23
C VAL A 21 4.63 16.11 -0.76
N GLU A 22 5.89 15.75 -0.97
CA GLU A 22 6.86 16.52 -1.76
C GLU A 22 6.74 16.23 -3.27
N ARG A 23 6.00 15.17 -3.66
CA ARG A 23 5.80 14.76 -5.06
C ARG A 23 7.11 14.53 -5.82
N ILE A 24 8.15 14.10 -5.12
CA ILE A 24 9.46 13.76 -5.69
C ILE A 24 9.66 12.24 -5.72
N PRO A 25 10.40 11.69 -6.71
CA PRO A 25 10.74 10.28 -6.72
C PRO A 25 11.68 9.94 -5.57
N VAL A 26 11.33 8.91 -4.82
CA VAL A 26 12.13 8.35 -3.72
C VAL A 26 12.32 6.86 -3.96
N VAL A 27 13.50 6.37 -3.60
CA VAL A 27 13.82 4.94 -3.65
C VAL A 27 13.83 4.40 -2.24
N LEU A 28 12.96 3.44 -1.97
CA LEU A 28 12.96 2.66 -0.74
C LEU A 28 13.72 1.37 -0.98
N LEU A 29 14.49 0.93 0.01
CA LEU A 29 15.39 -0.21 -0.10
C LEU A 29 14.75 -1.50 0.43
N ALA A 30 15.29 -2.64 0.03
CA ALA A 30 14.89 -3.93 0.60
C ALA A 30 15.23 -3.97 2.11
N GLY A 31 14.33 -4.54 2.90
CA GLY A 31 14.39 -4.55 4.36
C GLY A 31 13.87 -3.27 5.02
N GLU A 32 13.52 -2.24 4.25
CA GLU A 32 12.97 -1.00 4.79
C GLU A 32 11.51 -1.20 5.20
N GLN A 33 11.16 -0.57 6.32
CA GLN A 33 9.83 -0.68 6.91
C GLN A 33 8.97 0.52 6.46
N VAL A 34 7.94 0.24 5.67
CA VAL A 34 6.99 1.23 5.19
C VAL A 34 5.90 1.43 6.23
N THR A 35 5.96 2.56 6.93
CA THR A 35 4.97 2.98 7.93
C THR A 35 3.87 3.86 7.32
N GLU A 36 4.19 4.57 6.23
CA GLU A 36 3.28 5.50 5.57
C GLU A 36 2.28 4.77 4.67
N PRO A 37 0.96 4.86 4.94
CA PRO A 37 -0.05 4.15 4.16
C PRO A 37 -0.11 4.63 2.71
N ALA A 38 0.08 5.94 2.48
CA ALA A 38 0.08 6.52 1.13
C ALA A 38 1.26 6.05 0.26
N ILE A 39 2.37 5.63 0.88
CA ILE A 39 3.49 5.00 0.20
C ILE A 39 3.15 3.53 -0.08
N ALA A 40 2.61 2.82 0.91
CA ALA A 40 2.20 1.42 0.73
C ALA A 40 1.15 1.24 -0.38
N GLU A 41 0.20 2.17 -0.51
CA GLU A 41 -0.81 2.20 -1.59
C GLU A 41 -0.21 2.31 -3.00
N GLN A 42 0.98 2.90 -3.13
CA GLN A 42 1.68 2.99 -4.41
C GLN A 42 2.36 1.65 -4.79
N ILE A 43 2.61 0.77 -3.83
CA ILE A 43 3.33 -0.49 -4.02
C ILE A 43 2.32 -1.63 -4.20
N THR A 44 1.78 -1.72 -5.41
CA THR A 44 0.71 -2.69 -5.75
C THR A 44 1.24 -4.08 -6.11
N ASN A 45 2.56 -4.24 -6.30
CA ASN A 45 3.15 -5.53 -6.62
C ASN A 45 3.40 -6.34 -5.33
N PRO A 46 2.70 -7.47 -5.09
CA PRO A 46 2.86 -8.25 -3.87
C PRO A 46 4.29 -8.77 -3.66
N ARG A 47 5.06 -8.99 -4.75
CA ARG A 47 6.46 -9.46 -4.65
C ARG A 47 7.42 -8.42 -4.05
N CYS A 48 7.00 -7.16 -3.97
CA CYS A 48 7.78 -6.11 -3.35
C CYS A 48 7.70 -6.16 -1.81
N TRP A 49 6.75 -6.92 -1.25
CA TRP A 49 6.56 -7.09 0.19
C TRP A 49 7.14 -8.40 0.68
N GLU A 50 7.75 -8.40 1.87
CA GLU A 50 8.13 -9.65 2.54
C GLU A 50 6.90 -10.51 2.81
N GLY A 51 7.00 -11.81 2.52
CA GLY A 51 5.87 -12.74 2.63
C GLY A 51 4.79 -12.57 1.54
N GLY A 52 4.99 -11.67 0.56
CA GLY A 52 4.08 -11.50 -0.56
C GLY A 52 2.77 -10.79 -0.22
N GLN A 53 2.68 -10.18 0.97
CA GLN A 53 1.45 -9.54 1.44
C GLN A 53 1.73 -8.07 1.77
N PRO A 54 0.99 -7.12 1.16
CA PRO A 54 1.08 -5.72 1.54
C PRO A 54 0.68 -5.54 3.02
N PRO A 55 1.14 -4.47 3.68
CA PRO A 55 0.63 -4.11 5.01
C PRO A 55 -0.88 -4.04 4.94
N ALA A 56 -1.56 -4.52 5.99
CA ALA A 56 -3.01 -4.64 6.02
C ALA A 56 -3.66 -3.28 5.75
N GLN A 57 -4.03 -3.04 4.49
CA GLN A 57 -4.77 -1.88 4.08
C GLN A 57 -6.19 -2.13 4.54
N GLU A 58 -6.72 -1.30 5.44
CA GLU A 58 -8.14 -1.28 5.70
C GLU A 58 -8.82 -1.04 4.35
N SER A 59 -9.43 -2.09 3.81
CA SER A 59 -10.18 -2.01 2.56
C SER A 59 -11.25 -0.95 2.79
N ALA A 60 -11.02 0.27 2.28
CA ALA A 60 -12.12 1.20 2.09
C ALA A 60 -13.18 0.44 1.28
N PRO A 61 -14.43 0.35 1.75
CA PRO A 61 -15.43 -0.51 1.14
C PRO A 61 -15.54 -0.12 -0.33
N SER A 62 -15.20 -1.08 -1.20
CA SER A 62 -15.26 -0.93 -2.64
C SER A 62 -16.65 -0.47 -3.05
N LYS A 63 -16.83 0.84 -3.26
CA LYS A 63 -17.95 1.40 -4.04
C LYS A 63 -17.71 1.05 -5.49
N SER A 64 -17.94 -0.21 -5.83
CA SER A 64 -18.13 -0.67 -7.20
C SER A 64 -19.40 -1.49 -7.24
N ALA A 65 -20.51 -0.82 -6.94
CA ALA A 65 -21.82 -1.23 -7.42
C ALA A 65 -21.77 -1.16 -8.95
N ARG A 66 -21.42 -2.27 -9.60
CA ARG A 66 -21.71 -2.47 -11.01
C ARG A 66 -23.24 -2.37 -11.12
N LYS A 67 -23.74 -1.29 -11.68
CA LYS A 67 -25.14 -1.22 -12.13
C LYS A 67 -25.34 -2.35 -13.13
N ALA A 68 -26.03 -3.41 -12.70
CA ALA A 68 -26.62 -4.37 -13.62
C ALA A 68 -27.61 -3.60 -14.50
N LYS A 69 -27.40 -3.64 -15.82
CA LYS A 69 -28.31 -3.11 -16.82
C LYS A 69 -29.47 -4.12 -16.93
N PRO A 70 -30.74 -3.75 -16.68
CA PRO A 70 -31.84 -4.67 -16.93
C PRO A 70 -32.04 -4.80 -18.44
N ALA A 71 -32.27 -6.03 -18.89
CA ALA A 71 -32.74 -6.37 -20.23
C ALA A 71 -34.27 -6.20 -20.29
#